data_AF-A0A539CQS1-F1
#
_entry.id   AF-A0A539CQS1-F1
#
_cell.length_a   1.000
_cell.length_b   1.000
_cell.length_c   1.000
_cell.angle_alpha   90.00
_cell.angle_beta   90.00
_cell.angle_gamma   90.00
#
_symmetry.space_group_name_H-M   'P 1'
#
loop_
_entity.id
_entity.type
_entity.pdbx_description
1 polymer ?
#
loop_
_entity_poly.entity_id
_entity_poly.type
_entity_poly.pdbx_seq_one_letter_code
_entity_poly.pdbx_strand_id
1 'polypeptide(L)' 'MAKYKLEYLWLYGYKPVPNLRGKTQIKEYTNFPTLDQLPLWGFDGSSTTKPAEGRSSDCVLKASLDFL' A
#
# COMPACT_ATOMS: atom_id res chain seq x y z
N MET A 1 -23.18 9.06 2.31
CA MET A 1 -21.87 8.55 2.78
C MET A 1 -20.78 9.39 2.13
N ALA A 2 -19.72 9.71 2.87
CA ALA A 2 -18.62 10.50 2.33
C ALA A 2 -17.64 9.60 1.58
N LYS A 3 -17.13 10.07 0.44
CA LYS A 3 -16.07 9.40 -0.32
C LYS A 3 -14.72 9.88 0.19
N TYR A 4 -13.88 8.94 0.57
CA TYR A 4 -12.53 9.17 1.06
C TYR A 4 -11.52 8.64 0.04
N LYS A 5 -10.44 9.40 -0.13
CA LYS A 5 -9.27 8.99 -0.88
C LYS A 5 -8.24 8.43 0.10
N LEU A 6 -7.96 7.14 0.01
CA LEU A 6 -6.95 6.45 0.81
C LEU A 6 -5.68 6.30 -0.03
N GLU A 7 -4.62 7.03 0.33
CA GLU A 7 -3.31 6.91 -0.32
C GLU A 7 -2.44 5.94 0.48
N TYR A 8 -2.11 4.80 -0.11
CA TYR A 8 -1.18 3.84 0.48
C TYR A 8 0.19 4.10 -0.10
N LEU A 9 1.13 4.51 0.75
CA LEU A 9 2.52 4.73 0.40
C LEU A 9 3.38 3.60 0.94
N TRP A 10 4.38 3.17 0.16
CA TRP A 10 5.36 2.19 0.63
C TRP A 10 6.72 2.45 0.02
N LEU A 11 7.77 2.10 0.78
CA LEU A 11 9.15 2.14 0.31
C LEU A 11 9.44 0.90 -0.52
N TYR A 12 10.17 1.09 -1.60
CA TYR A 12 10.45 0.08 -2.59
C TYR A 12 11.73 0.40 -3.37
N GLY A 13 12.66 -0.54 -3.54
CA GLY A 13 13.70 -0.37 -4.55
C GLY A 13 15.02 -1.07 -4.23
N TYR A 14 16.06 -0.60 -4.92
CA TYR A 14 17.41 -1.12 -4.82
C TYR A 14 18.17 -0.48 -3.67
N LYS A 15 19.14 -1.19 -3.12
CA LYS A 15 20.16 -0.58 -2.26
C LYS A 15 21.08 0.30 -3.12
N PRO A 16 21.58 1.45 -2.60
CA PRO A 16 21.45 1.90 -1.22
C PRO A 16 20.21 2.74 -0.91
N VAL A 17 19.52 3.28 -1.92
CA VAL A 17 18.39 4.22 -1.73
C VAL A 17 17.09 3.61 -2.25
N PRO A 18 16.09 3.34 -1.38
CA PRO A 18 14.79 2.90 -1.82
C PRO A 18 14.03 4.05 -2.49
N ASN A 19 13.20 3.72 -3.47
CA ASN A 19 12.20 4.61 -4.06
C ASN A 19 10.92 4.60 -3.24
N LEU A 20 10.08 5.63 -3.41
CA LEU A 20 8.73 5.68 -2.86
C LEU A 20 7.72 5.27 -3.94
N ARG A 21 6.74 4.44 -3.59
CA ARG A 21 5.60 4.09 -4.43
C ARG A 21 4.30 4.44 -3.69
N GLY A 22 3.25 4.68 -4.46
CA GLY A 22 1.93 5.06 -3.96
C GLY A 22 0.81 4.47 -4.79
N LYS A 23 -0.32 4.19 -4.14
CA LYS A 23 -1.56 3.76 -4.79
C LYS A 23 -2.76 4.33 -4.05
N THR A 24 -3.71 4.84 -4.83
CA THR A 24 -4.90 5.48 -4.31
C THR A 24 -6.13 4.56 -4.38
N GLN A 25 -6.79 4.31 -3.25
CA GLN A 25 -8.11 3.67 -3.19
C GLN A 25 -9.18 4.72 -2.92
N ILE A 26 -10.31 4.66 -3.62
CA ILE A 26 -11.51 5.42 -3.25
C ILE A 26 -12.44 4.49 -2.48
N LYS A 27 -12.85 4.90 -1.27
CA LYS A 27 -13.80 4.17 -0.44
C LYS A 27 -14.85 5.08 0.18
N GLU A 28 -16.00 4.50 0.47
CA GLU A 28 -17.10 5.19 1.13
C GLU A 28 -17.15 4.80 2.60
N TYR A 29 -17.28 5.81 3.46
CA TYR A 29 -17.47 5.61 4.89
C TYR A 29 -18.60 6.51 5.40
N THR A 30 -19.31 6.05 6.42
CA THR A 30 -20.38 6.83 7.07
C THR A 30 -19.79 7.94 7.94
N ASN A 31 -18.68 7.64 8.63
CA ASN A 31 -17.90 8.55 9.47
C ASN A 31 -16.43 8.48 9.05
N PHE A 32 -15.60 9.41 9.54
CA PHE A 32 -14.16 9.32 9.32
C PHE A 32 -13.61 8.00 9.90
N PRO A 33 -12.95 7.16 9.07
CA PRO A 33 -12.51 5.85 9.52
C PRO A 33 -11.31 5.93 10.46
N THR A 34 -11.27 5.03 11.42
CA THR A 34 -10.07 4.74 12.22
C THR A 34 -9.08 3.88 11.41
N LEU A 35 -7.81 3.83 11.85
CA LEU A 35 -6.77 3.08 11.14
C LEU A 35 -7.13 1.59 10.97
N ASP A 36 -7.72 0.98 12.00
CA ASP A 36 -8.11 -0.43 11.99
C ASP A 36 -9.33 -0.72 11.07
N GLN A 37 -10.07 0.30 10.67
CA GLN A 37 -11.17 0.20 9.71
C GLN A 37 -10.69 0.35 8.26
N LEU A 38 -9.42 0.70 8.05
CA LEU A 38 -8.84 0.75 6.71
C LEU A 38 -8.57 -0.69 6.22
N PRO A 39 -8.97 -1.02 4.99
CA PRO A 39 -8.77 -2.35 4.46
C PRO A 39 -7.27 -2.67 4.30
N LEU A 40 -6.92 -3.95 4.44
CA LEU A 40 -5.71 -4.43 3.81
C LEU A 40 -5.83 -4.30 2.30
N TRP A 41 -4.73 -3.93 1.66
CA TRP A 41 -4.66 -3.90 0.20
C TRP A 41 -3.55 -4.78 -0.32
N GLY A 42 -3.50 -4.96 -1.63
CA GLY A 42 -2.53 -5.79 -2.31
C GLY A 42 -1.89 -5.03 -3.45
N PHE A 43 -0.61 -5.30 -3.69
CA PHE A 43 0.07 -4.94 -4.92
C PHE A 43 0.84 -6.13 -5.45
N ASP A 44 0.99 -6.17 -6.78
CA ASP A 44 1.83 -7.17 -7.43
C ASP A 44 3.30 -6.76 -7.29
N GLY A 45 4.04 -7.54 -6.51
CA GLY A 45 5.46 -7.35 -6.26
C GLY A 45 6.37 -7.73 -7.43
N SER A 46 5.83 -8.32 -8.51
CA SER A 46 6.61 -8.64 -9.72
C SER A 46 7.13 -7.39 -10.41
N SER A 47 6.38 -6.29 -10.28
CA SER A 47 6.75 -4.95 -10.75
C SER A 47 7.75 -4.25 -9.81
N THR A 48 8.16 -4.93 -8.73
CA THR A 48 8.86 -4.34 -7.61
C THR A 48 10.14 -5.13 -7.23
N THR A 49 11.10 -5.28 -8.16
CA THR A 49 12.54 -5.71 -8.08
C THR A 49 12.82 -7.16 -8.43
N LYS A 50 13.55 -7.34 -9.56
CA LYS A 50 14.02 -8.60 -10.17
C LYS A 50 12.91 -9.67 -10.32
N PRO A 51 13.02 -10.62 -11.27
CA PRO A 51 12.00 -11.67 -11.36
C PRO A 51 11.91 -12.33 -9.98
N ALA A 52 10.74 -12.26 -9.35
CA ALA A 52 10.44 -13.09 -8.19
C ALA A 52 10.79 -14.51 -8.62
N GLU A 53 11.88 -15.06 -8.09
CA GLU A 53 12.32 -16.42 -8.37
C GLU A 53 11.27 -17.36 -7.77
N GLY A 54 10.15 -17.54 -8.48
CA GLY A 54 9.02 -18.32 -8.04
C GLY A 54 7.77 -17.47 -7.76
N ARG A 55 6.84 -17.51 -8.72
CA ARG A 55 5.38 -17.75 -8.63
C ARG A 55 4.52 -17.19 -7.47
N SER A 56 5.03 -16.37 -6.55
CA SER A 56 4.23 -15.73 -5.49
C SER A 56 4.83 -14.35 -5.18
N SER A 57 4.39 -13.34 -5.93
CA SER A 57 4.83 -11.94 -5.81
C SER A 57 3.81 -11.03 -5.12
N ASP A 58 2.64 -11.54 -4.75
CA ASP A 58 1.59 -10.73 -4.14
C ASP A 58 2.02 -10.25 -2.75
N CYS A 59 2.03 -8.93 -2.57
CA CYS A 59 2.41 -8.28 -1.32
C CYS A 59 1.21 -7.55 -0.70
N VAL A 60 1.10 -7.58 0.63
CA VAL A 60 0.02 -6.95 1.38
C VAL A 60 0.44 -5.57 1.88
N LEU A 61 -0.38 -4.56 1.63
CA LEU A 61 -0.28 -3.22 2.22
C LEU A 61 -1.21 -3.14 3.43
N LYS A 62 -0.61 -2.87 4.59
CA LYS A 62 -1.32 -2.47 5.79
C LYS A 62 -1.09 -0.98 5.99
N ALA A 63 -2.17 -0.22 6.18
CA ALA A 63 -2.03 1.17 6.60
C ALA A 63 -1.37 1.20 7.99
N SER A 64 -0.18 1.77 8.10
CA SER A 64 0.42 2.16 9.38
C SER A 64 0.47 3.69 9.45
N LEU A 65 0.24 4.21 10.64
CA LEU A 65 0.44 5.63 10.93
C LEU A 65 1.82 5.73 11.60
N ASP A 66 2.88 5.49 10.82
CA ASP A 66 4.24 5.70 11.27
C ASP A 66 4.61 7.16 11.00
N PHE A 67 4.66 7.96 12.06
CA PHE A 67 5.34 9.25 12.01
C PHE A 67 6.84 8.95 11.82
N LEU A 68 7.36 9.24 10.63
CA LEU A 68 8.80 9.31 10.36
C LEU A 68 9.48 10.34 11.26
#